data_AF-A0ABD0LQ36-F1
#
_entry.id   AF-A0ABD0LQ36-F1
#
_cell.length_a   1.000
_cell.length_b   1.000
_cell.length_c   1.000
_cell.angle_alpha   90.00
_cell.angle_beta   90.00
_cell.angle_gamma   90.00
#
_symmetry.space_group_name_H-M   'P 1'
#
loop_
_entity.id
_entity.type
_entity.pdbx_description
1 polymer ?
#
loop_
_entity_poly.entity_id
_entity_poly.type
_entity_poly.pdbx_seq_one_letter_code
_entity_poly.pdbx_strand_id
1 'polypeptide(L)'
;SYYLVDFNIYTGRDGDQNVNTPLSSRVVKDLVTPFYKKRHHIYFDNFFTSVDLMAALLRKKNVRLWDSESQSLWLARAFENCKTKKQWGDEKDEEGKLLAATWCEKKRQVSVLSTANKTGNIQRVRKGKRGAPDVRYPKPIAIQEYTENYNAVDKNDQLRSYYGIANKAKKWWKYMFWFILDVTLINAYILHREAPGGPRRKPMKHLDFHLDCALQLINGYSSRKRKSEVLVQEPCLRKVNRHELSKIQTKRGMRNCVQCTKYGILTPAGSRIQSSWEYHQAGRTSFNWSSSSDEFVYTLPCELIETNMLSARLLFTRNFVLLRRCQSTLVIAEHNNEKLTPITLNTVTAANKLGGDVSCIVAGTQCAKVAEEVSKISGVKKVLLADNAVFKGFLPEALTPLILATHKQFNFTHIMAGATAFGKSLIPRVAAKLDVSPLSEIIGIKDKDTFIRTIYAGNAVQTLTSSDKVKLMTVRGTAFEAAALGGGAEVGQAPEEAVNNDKSAFVGQELSKSDRPELTSAKVVISGVLLQDYHCVQCNVHNTNMFD
;
A
#
# COMPACT_ATOMS: atom_id res chain seq x y z
N SER A 1 -11.22 23.78 6.02
CA SER A 1 -10.80 23.12 7.29
C SER A 1 -10.63 21.60 7.20
N TYR A 2 -10.73 20.95 6.02
CA TYR A 2 -10.51 19.49 5.83
C TYR A 2 -11.29 18.56 6.79
N TYR A 3 -12.40 19.07 7.31
CA TYR A 3 -13.26 18.36 8.26
C TYR A 3 -14.15 17.39 7.49
N LEU A 4 -14.22 16.13 7.95
CA LEU A 4 -15.09 15.15 7.32
C LEU A 4 -16.51 15.30 7.89
N VAL A 5 -17.44 15.73 7.05
CA VAL A 5 -18.82 16.00 7.47
C VAL A 5 -19.70 14.76 7.36
N ASP A 6 -19.59 14.03 6.26
CA ASP A 6 -20.41 12.86 5.96
C ASP A 6 -19.64 11.87 5.07
N PHE A 7 -20.02 10.60 5.10
CA PHE A 7 -19.47 9.56 4.24
C PHE A 7 -20.49 8.44 4.03
N ASN A 8 -20.45 7.83 2.85
CA ASN A 8 -21.24 6.64 2.54
C ASN A 8 -20.31 5.49 2.14
N ILE A 9 -20.62 4.27 2.61
CA ILE A 9 -19.83 3.08 2.37
C ILE A 9 -20.32 2.44 1.06
N TYR A 10 -19.44 2.36 0.08
CA TYR A 10 -19.76 1.65 -1.16
C TYR A 10 -19.76 0.13 -0.93
N THR A 11 -20.94 -0.47 -1.01
CA THR A 11 -21.20 -1.91 -0.80
C THR A 11 -21.11 -2.76 -2.07
N GLY A 12 -20.91 -2.14 -3.24
CA GLY A 12 -20.85 -2.85 -4.53
C GLY A 12 -22.19 -2.80 -5.26
N ARG A 13 -22.67 -3.94 -5.76
CA ARG A 13 -24.02 -4.01 -6.35
C ARG A 13 -25.05 -3.90 -5.24
N ASP A 14 -25.54 -2.69 -5.02
CA ASP A 14 -26.79 -2.52 -4.28
C ASP A 14 -27.87 -3.34 -4.99
N GLY A 15 -28.63 -4.13 -4.25
CA GLY A 15 -29.72 -4.98 -4.78
C GLY A 15 -30.88 -4.19 -5.39
N ASP A 16 -30.76 -2.87 -5.49
CA ASP A 16 -31.76 -1.98 -6.05
C ASP A 16 -31.59 -1.91 -7.57
N GLN A 17 -32.22 -2.88 -8.24
CA GLN A 17 -32.18 -3.07 -9.70
C GLN A 17 -32.90 -1.97 -10.50
N ASN A 18 -33.44 -0.93 -9.84
CA ASN A 18 -34.38 0.03 -10.44
C ASN A 18 -34.02 1.50 -10.23
N VAL A 19 -32.79 1.91 -10.52
CA VAL A 19 -32.48 3.35 -10.53
C VAL A 19 -31.78 3.72 -11.84
N ASN A 20 -32.53 4.35 -12.75
CA ASN A 20 -32.06 4.99 -13.99
C ASN A 20 -31.02 6.12 -13.77
N THR A 21 -30.46 6.25 -12.58
CA THR A 21 -29.50 7.29 -12.20
C THR A 21 -28.13 6.65 -11.94
N PRO A 22 -27.06 7.12 -12.59
CA PRO A 22 -25.70 6.65 -12.36
C PRO A 22 -25.28 6.73 -10.88
N LEU A 23 -24.46 5.77 -10.44
CA LEU A 23 -23.91 5.72 -9.07
C LEU A 23 -23.28 7.05 -8.65
N SER A 24 -22.50 7.66 -9.53
CA SER A 24 -21.84 8.96 -9.33
C SER A 24 -22.84 10.06 -8.96
N SER A 25 -23.96 10.13 -9.68
CA SER A 25 -25.03 11.10 -9.44
C SER A 25 -25.79 10.80 -8.14
N ARG A 26 -25.98 9.53 -7.79
CA ARG A 26 -26.63 9.10 -6.55
C ARG A 26 -25.83 9.52 -5.32
N VAL A 27 -24.54 9.15 -5.28
CA VAL A 27 -23.63 9.48 -4.17
C VAL A 27 -23.59 10.99 -3.91
N VAL A 28 -23.48 11.79 -4.97
CA VAL A 28 -23.50 13.25 -4.84
C VAL A 28 -24.84 13.74 -4.30
N LYS A 29 -25.97 13.27 -4.83
CA LYS A 29 -27.30 13.68 -4.34
C LYS A 29 -27.48 13.35 -2.87
N ASP A 30 -27.06 12.17 -2.43
CA ASP A 30 -27.22 11.72 -1.04
C ASP A 30 -26.39 12.58 -0.09
N LEU A 31 -25.08 12.72 -0.36
CA LEU A 31 -24.16 13.50 0.50
C LEU A 31 -24.46 15.00 0.49
N VAL A 32 -25.02 15.52 -0.59
CA VAL A 32 -25.33 16.95 -0.74
C VAL A 32 -26.71 17.31 -0.16
N THR A 33 -27.58 16.33 0.07
CA THR A 33 -28.95 16.56 0.55
C THR A 33 -29.04 17.47 1.79
N PRO A 34 -28.20 17.31 2.84
CA PRO A 34 -28.20 18.18 4.01
C PRO A 34 -27.78 19.64 3.74
N PHE A 35 -27.18 19.90 2.59
CA PHE A 35 -26.68 21.21 2.16
C PHE A 35 -27.60 21.90 1.16
N TYR A 36 -28.70 21.27 0.73
CA TYR A 36 -29.71 21.95 -0.07
C TYR A 36 -30.24 23.19 0.66
N LYS A 37 -30.45 24.27 -0.10
CA LYS A 37 -30.87 25.61 0.38
C LYS A 37 -29.86 26.32 1.28
N LYS A 38 -28.69 25.74 1.57
CA LYS A 38 -27.58 26.42 2.24
C LYS A 38 -26.63 27.01 1.19
N ARG A 39 -26.07 28.19 1.45
CA ARG A 39 -25.14 28.90 0.53
C ARG A 39 -23.73 28.28 0.58
N HIS A 40 -23.58 27.07 0.04
CA HIS A 40 -22.29 26.38 -0.04
C HIS A 40 -21.82 26.23 -1.49
N HIS A 41 -20.50 26.20 -1.66
CA HIS A 41 -19.82 25.80 -2.89
C HIS A 41 -19.35 24.36 -2.72
N ILE A 42 -19.67 23.51 -3.70
CA ILE A 42 -19.32 22.08 -3.66
C ILE A 42 -18.53 21.74 -4.91
N TYR A 43 -17.39 21.09 -4.68
CA TYR A 43 -16.42 20.74 -5.70
C TYR A 43 -16.37 19.22 -5.82
N PHE A 44 -16.39 18.70 -7.05
CA PHE A 44 -16.34 17.27 -7.29
C PHE A 44 -15.34 16.92 -8.37
N ASP A 45 -14.79 15.70 -8.29
CA ASP A 45 -13.91 15.17 -9.32
C ASP A 45 -14.69 14.71 -10.57
N ASN A 46 -13.98 14.41 -11.65
CA ASN A 46 -14.52 13.97 -12.93
C ASN A 46 -15.49 12.78 -12.78
N PHE A 47 -15.17 11.80 -11.93
CA PHE A 47 -16.04 10.64 -11.70
C PHE A 47 -17.45 11.02 -11.24
N PHE A 48 -17.58 12.11 -10.48
CA PHE A 48 -18.84 12.60 -9.93
C PHE A 48 -19.49 13.68 -10.81
N THR A 49 -18.90 13.98 -11.97
CA THR A 49 -19.32 15.07 -12.85
C THR A 49 -20.24 14.55 -13.95
N SER A 50 -21.44 15.12 -14.08
CA SER A 50 -22.25 14.98 -15.31
C SER A 50 -23.10 16.23 -15.56
N VAL A 51 -23.38 16.53 -16.83
CA VAL A 51 -24.23 17.67 -17.22
C VAL A 51 -25.63 17.49 -16.62
N ASP A 52 -26.19 16.29 -16.68
CA ASP A 52 -27.51 15.97 -16.11
C ASP A 52 -27.57 16.16 -14.60
N LEU A 53 -26.50 15.80 -13.88
CA LEU A 53 -26.41 16.01 -12.44
C LEU A 53 -26.37 17.50 -12.13
N MET A 54 -25.56 18.27 -12.86
CA MET A 54 -25.45 19.73 -12.68
C MET A 54 -26.79 20.41 -12.95
N ALA A 55 -27.47 20.03 -14.04
CA ALA A 55 -28.81 20.50 -14.36
C ALA A 55 -29.85 20.05 -13.32
N ALA A 56 -29.75 18.83 -12.78
CA ALA A 56 -30.66 18.34 -11.73
C ALA A 56 -30.46 19.07 -10.39
N LEU A 57 -29.21 19.38 -10.01
CA LEU A 57 -28.88 20.17 -8.82
C LEU A 57 -29.34 21.63 -8.97
N LEU A 58 -29.30 22.18 -10.19
CA LEU A 58 -29.89 23.47 -10.51
C LEU A 58 -31.43 23.44 -10.41
N ARG A 59 -32.10 22.43 -11.00
CA ARG A 59 -33.57 22.29 -10.98
C ARG A 59 -34.16 22.09 -9.58
N LYS A 60 -33.45 21.38 -8.70
CA LYS A 60 -33.88 21.21 -7.29
C LYS A 60 -33.80 22.52 -6.47
N LYS A 61 -33.24 23.62 -7.02
CA LYS A 61 -33.37 24.97 -6.46
C LYS A 61 -34.77 25.55 -6.75
N ASN A 62 -35.82 25.05 -6.10
CA ASN A 62 -37.04 25.85 -5.93
C ASN A 62 -36.83 26.79 -4.74
N VAL A 63 -36.50 28.06 -5.03
CA VAL A 63 -37.07 29.31 -4.46
C VAL A 63 -36.28 30.53 -5.00
N ARG A 64 -37.02 31.35 -5.77
CA ARG A 64 -36.85 32.76 -6.13
C ARG A 64 -35.58 33.23 -6.87
N LEU A 65 -35.80 33.62 -8.13
CA LEU A 65 -35.33 34.90 -8.66
C LEU A 65 -35.49 36.00 -7.60
N TRP A 66 -34.42 36.38 -6.92
CA TRP A 66 -34.11 37.77 -6.63
C TRP A 66 -32.66 37.89 -6.16
N ASP A 67 -32.00 38.89 -6.72
CA ASP A 67 -30.66 39.39 -6.43
C ASP A 67 -29.46 38.69 -7.11
N SER A 68 -28.95 39.42 -8.09
CA SER A 68 -27.64 39.26 -8.68
C SER A 68 -26.57 39.35 -7.58
N GLU A 69 -26.02 38.21 -7.14
CA GLU A 69 -24.61 38.02 -6.72
C GLU A 69 -24.34 36.84 -5.78
N SER A 70 -25.31 36.00 -5.43
CA SER A 70 -25.05 34.89 -4.50
C SER A 70 -25.49 33.54 -5.06
N GLN A 71 -24.63 32.91 -5.88
CA GLN A 71 -24.91 31.61 -6.48
C GLN A 71 -24.09 30.49 -5.82
N SER A 72 -24.74 29.39 -5.45
CA SER A 72 -24.10 28.12 -5.04
C SER A 72 -23.30 27.57 -6.22
N LEU A 73 -21.97 27.44 -6.07
CA LEU A 73 -21.07 26.90 -7.11
C LEU A 73 -21.01 25.38 -7.04
N TRP A 74 -21.24 24.77 -8.19
CA TRP A 74 -20.91 23.39 -8.49
C TRP A 74 -19.80 23.44 -9.54
N LEU A 75 -18.63 22.83 -9.30
CA LEU A 75 -17.46 22.83 -10.19
C LEU A 75 -16.97 21.40 -10.45
N ALA A 76 -16.78 21.01 -11.70
CA ALA A 76 -16.71 19.60 -12.10
C ALA A 76 -15.81 19.40 -13.35
N ARG A 77 -14.81 18.50 -13.36
CA ARG A 77 -13.79 18.43 -14.43
C ARG A 77 -14.22 17.55 -15.62
N ALA A 78 -14.11 18.03 -16.87
CA ALA A 78 -14.29 17.24 -18.10
C ALA A 78 -12.96 17.02 -18.85
N PHE A 79 -12.85 15.94 -19.63
CA PHE A 79 -11.72 15.66 -20.55
C PHE A 79 -12.23 15.40 -21.97
N GLU A 80 -11.57 16.01 -22.97
CA GLU A 80 -11.15 15.34 -24.20
C GLU A 80 -10.11 16.16 -25.01
N ASN A 81 -9.35 15.46 -25.84
CA ASN A 81 -8.13 15.89 -26.53
C ASN A 81 -8.36 16.98 -27.59
N CYS A 82 -7.59 18.07 -27.53
CA CYS A 82 -7.61 19.08 -28.59
C CYS A 82 -6.34 19.01 -29.46
N LYS A 83 -6.56 18.66 -30.74
CA LYS A 83 -5.61 18.92 -31.84
C LYS A 83 -5.65 20.37 -32.33
N THR A 84 -6.53 21.23 -31.79
CA THR A 84 -6.73 22.62 -32.24
C THR A 84 -6.17 23.69 -31.27
N LYS A 85 -5.78 24.83 -31.86
CA LYS A 85 -4.88 25.86 -31.32
C LYS A 85 -5.51 26.84 -30.29
N LYS A 86 -6.61 26.53 -29.61
CA LYS A 86 -7.16 27.45 -28.58
C LYS A 86 -6.51 27.17 -27.21
N GLN A 87 -5.83 28.17 -26.65
CA GLN A 87 -5.08 28.05 -25.38
C GLN A 87 -6.00 28.07 -24.15
N TRP A 88 -7.19 28.68 -24.27
CA TRP A 88 -8.22 28.79 -23.23
C TRP A 88 -9.57 29.19 -23.87
N GLY A 89 -10.67 28.95 -23.17
CA GLY A 89 -12.02 29.36 -23.60
C GLY A 89 -13.08 29.12 -22.53
N ASP A 90 -14.03 30.03 -22.44
CA ASP A 90 -15.20 29.95 -21.57
C ASP A 90 -16.45 29.91 -22.47
N GLU A 91 -17.29 28.90 -22.31
CA GLU A 91 -18.54 28.75 -23.05
C GLU A 91 -19.69 28.58 -22.06
N LYS A 92 -20.75 29.37 -22.24
CA LYS A 92 -21.98 29.21 -21.46
C LYS A 92 -23.01 28.48 -22.30
N ASP A 93 -23.81 27.66 -21.64
CA ASP A 93 -25.01 27.08 -22.22
C ASP A 93 -25.99 28.18 -22.69
N GLU A 94 -26.93 27.84 -23.57
CA GLU A 94 -27.91 28.77 -24.17
C GLU A 94 -28.70 29.54 -23.11
N GLU A 95 -28.94 28.91 -21.95
CA GLU A 95 -29.65 29.50 -20.81
C GLU A 95 -28.75 30.38 -19.90
N GLY A 96 -27.44 30.42 -20.13
CA GLY A 96 -26.46 31.18 -19.36
C GLY A 96 -26.19 30.66 -17.94
N LYS A 97 -26.75 29.50 -17.57
CA LYS A 97 -26.74 28.91 -16.21
C LYS A 97 -25.58 27.95 -15.94
N LEU A 98 -25.03 27.33 -16.98
CA LEU A 98 -23.89 26.43 -16.90
C LEU A 98 -22.74 27.02 -17.73
N LEU A 99 -21.55 27.04 -17.15
CA LEU A 99 -20.31 27.53 -17.74
C LEU A 99 -19.33 26.37 -17.89
N ALA A 100 -18.91 26.07 -19.11
CA ALA A 100 -17.77 25.22 -19.40
C ALA A 100 -16.52 26.09 -19.59
N ALA A 101 -15.60 26.04 -18.63
CA ALA A 101 -14.30 26.69 -18.72
C ALA A 101 -13.23 25.68 -19.14
N THR A 102 -12.44 25.99 -20.15
CA THR A 102 -11.37 25.14 -20.66
C THR A 102 -10.05 25.87 -20.65
N TRP A 103 -9.00 25.21 -20.15
CA TRP A 103 -7.65 25.74 -20.11
C TRP A 103 -6.61 24.69 -20.46
N CYS A 104 -5.70 25.04 -21.35
CA CYS A 104 -4.62 24.17 -21.79
C CYS A 104 -3.32 24.55 -21.06
N GLU A 105 -2.86 23.69 -20.15
CA GLU A 105 -1.51 23.80 -19.61
C GLU A 105 -0.54 22.95 -20.44
N LYS A 106 0.31 23.62 -21.22
CA LYS A 106 1.26 23.00 -22.16
C LYS A 106 0.55 22.14 -23.22
N LYS A 107 0.34 20.85 -22.92
CA LYS A 107 -0.28 19.81 -23.77
C LYS A 107 -1.46 19.11 -23.08
N ARG A 108 -1.81 19.52 -21.84
CA ARG A 108 -2.91 18.92 -21.08
C ARG A 108 -4.04 19.92 -20.98
N GLN A 109 -5.19 19.54 -21.49
CA GLN A 109 -6.43 20.27 -21.34
C GLN A 109 -7.06 19.96 -19.98
N VAL A 110 -7.55 21.00 -19.32
CA VAL A 110 -8.37 20.92 -18.12
C VAL A 110 -9.66 21.66 -18.44
N SER A 111 -10.76 20.93 -18.49
CA SER A 111 -12.08 21.54 -18.62
C SER A 111 -12.82 21.42 -17.30
N VAL A 112 -13.56 22.44 -16.92
CA VAL A 112 -14.35 22.49 -15.68
C VAL A 112 -15.73 23.06 -16.00
N LEU A 113 -16.78 22.36 -15.61
CA LEU A 113 -18.17 22.79 -15.61
C LEU A 113 -18.45 23.52 -14.30
N SER A 114 -18.89 24.77 -14.39
CA SER A 114 -19.32 25.61 -13.28
C SER A 114 -20.77 26.01 -13.45
N THR A 115 -21.49 26.19 -12.35
CA THR A 115 -22.85 26.75 -12.33
C THR A 115 -22.93 28.17 -11.77
N ALA A 116 -21.82 28.72 -11.28
CA ALA A 116 -21.87 30.01 -10.60
C ALA A 116 -20.67 30.93 -10.80
N ASN A 117 -19.66 30.50 -11.57
CA ASN A 117 -18.61 31.41 -12.00
C ASN A 117 -19.10 32.31 -13.14
N LYS A 118 -18.69 33.58 -13.08
CA LYS A 118 -18.76 34.50 -14.23
C LYS A 118 -17.67 34.10 -15.24
N THR A 119 -17.91 34.39 -16.53
CA THR A 119 -16.87 34.27 -17.56
C THR A 119 -15.74 35.26 -17.25
N GLY A 120 -14.49 34.83 -17.41
CA GLY A 120 -13.36 35.71 -17.15
C GLY A 120 -12.10 35.01 -16.71
N ASN A 121 -11.00 35.75 -16.81
CA ASN A 121 -9.64 35.26 -16.56
C ASN A 121 -8.97 36.04 -15.44
N ILE A 122 -8.19 35.32 -14.62
CA ILE A 122 -7.24 35.88 -13.67
C ILE A 122 -5.83 35.77 -14.25
N GLN A 123 -5.06 36.84 -14.14
CA GLN A 123 -3.64 36.84 -14.49
C GLN A 123 -2.85 36.09 -13.41
N ARG A 124 -2.17 35.02 -13.81
CA ARG A 124 -1.29 34.24 -12.92
C ARG A 124 0.16 34.39 -13.36
N VAL A 125 1.04 34.33 -12.37
CA VAL A 125 2.49 34.40 -12.56
C VAL A 125 3.07 33.02 -12.33
N ARG A 126 3.85 32.51 -13.28
CA ARG A 126 4.64 31.29 -13.14
C ARG A 126 6.10 31.68 -13.00
N LYS A 127 6.73 31.21 -11.93
CA LYS A 127 8.16 31.45 -11.70
C LYS A 127 9.01 30.86 -12.82
N GLY A 128 9.91 31.68 -13.35
CA GLY A 128 10.93 31.25 -14.31
C GLY A 128 11.89 30.23 -13.67
N LYS A 129 12.44 29.31 -14.48
CA LYS A 129 13.55 28.45 -14.02
C LYS A 129 14.85 29.26 -14.08
N ARG A 130 15.68 29.15 -13.03
CA ARG A 130 17.08 29.66 -12.93
C ARG A 130 17.36 30.90 -13.81
N GLY A 131 17.00 32.09 -13.31
CA GLY A 131 17.33 33.37 -13.97
C GLY A 131 16.42 33.77 -15.13
N ALA A 132 15.50 32.91 -15.58
CA ALA A 132 14.46 33.31 -16.53
C ALA A 132 13.41 34.21 -15.86
N PRO A 133 12.87 35.21 -16.58
CA PRO A 133 11.80 36.06 -16.07
C PRO A 133 10.51 35.26 -15.83
N ASP A 134 9.71 35.75 -14.89
CA ASP A 134 8.41 35.18 -14.59
C ASP A 134 7.43 35.35 -15.75
N VAL A 135 6.68 34.30 -16.06
CA VAL A 135 5.72 34.29 -17.18
C VAL A 135 4.32 34.57 -16.64
N ARG A 136 3.68 35.63 -17.16
CA ARG A 136 2.26 35.92 -16.90
C ARG A 136 1.38 35.19 -17.91
N TYR A 137 0.31 34.59 -17.44
CA TYR A 137 -0.67 33.90 -18.30
C TYR A 137 -2.09 34.07 -17.75
N PRO A 138 -3.09 34.18 -18.63
CA PRO A 138 -4.49 34.17 -18.24
C PRO A 138 -4.91 32.74 -17.87
N LYS A 139 -5.63 32.61 -16.74
CA LYS A 139 -6.27 31.37 -16.30
C LYS A 139 -7.74 31.64 -15.97
N PRO A 140 -8.70 30.83 -16.46
CA PRO A 140 -10.11 31.00 -16.15
C PRO A 140 -10.39 30.97 -14.64
N ILE A 141 -11.27 31.85 -14.17
CA ILE A 141 -11.63 31.99 -12.74
C ILE A 141 -12.15 30.66 -12.20
N ALA A 142 -13.07 30.02 -12.92
CA ALA A 142 -13.64 28.72 -12.55
C ALA A 142 -12.58 27.64 -12.31
N ILE A 143 -11.55 27.58 -13.16
CA ILE A 143 -10.47 26.60 -13.04
C ILE A 143 -9.56 26.95 -11.87
N GLN A 144 -9.33 28.25 -11.61
CA GLN A 144 -8.54 28.68 -10.47
C GLN A 144 -9.21 28.29 -9.14
N GLU A 145 -10.49 28.62 -8.98
CA GLU A 145 -11.26 28.28 -7.78
C GLU A 145 -11.39 26.77 -7.58
N TYR A 146 -11.58 26.01 -8.68
CA TYR A 146 -11.54 24.55 -8.61
C TYR A 146 -10.18 24.06 -8.11
N THR A 147 -9.06 24.58 -8.66
CA THR A 147 -7.70 24.17 -8.28
C THR A 147 -7.39 24.42 -6.80
N GLU A 148 -7.96 25.46 -6.20
CA GLU A 148 -7.73 25.81 -4.80
C GLU A 148 -8.47 24.87 -3.83
N ASN A 149 -9.61 24.33 -4.24
CA ASN A 149 -10.55 23.65 -3.33
C ASN A 149 -10.74 22.15 -3.60
N TYR A 150 -10.38 21.62 -4.77
CA TYR A 150 -10.64 20.21 -5.13
C TYR A 150 -9.96 19.18 -4.22
N ASN A 151 -8.83 19.52 -3.60
CA ASN A 151 -8.00 18.59 -2.83
C ASN A 151 -8.36 18.48 -1.34
N ALA A 152 -9.53 18.98 -0.93
CA ALA A 152 -9.91 18.98 0.47
C ALA A 152 -10.04 17.56 1.07
N VAL A 153 -10.60 16.62 0.28
CA VAL A 153 -10.74 15.21 0.67
C VAL A 153 -9.36 14.53 0.73
N ASP A 154 -8.52 14.76 -0.28
CA ASP A 154 -7.14 14.21 -0.32
C ASP A 154 -6.31 14.69 0.87
N LYS A 155 -6.49 15.94 1.31
CA LYS A 155 -5.79 16.49 2.48
C LYS A 155 -6.29 15.87 3.79
N ASN A 156 -7.57 15.52 3.90
CA ASN A 156 -8.07 14.76 5.05
C ASN A 156 -7.45 13.35 5.07
N ASP A 157 -7.40 12.67 3.92
CA ASP A 157 -6.76 11.37 3.77
C ASP A 157 -5.25 11.43 4.10
N GLN A 158 -4.58 12.49 3.65
CA GLN A 158 -3.18 12.75 3.99
C GLN A 158 -2.98 12.93 5.50
N LEU A 159 -3.83 13.71 6.18
CA LEU A 159 -3.77 13.88 7.63
C LEU A 159 -3.92 12.54 8.35
N ARG A 160 -4.84 11.69 7.91
CA ARG A 160 -5.01 10.33 8.45
C ARG A 160 -3.76 9.48 8.27
N SER A 161 -3.12 9.57 7.11
CA SER A 161 -1.95 8.75 6.79
C SER A 161 -0.74 9.01 7.71
N TYR A 162 -0.61 10.21 8.28
CA TYR A 162 0.54 10.56 9.12
C TYR A 162 0.58 9.79 10.45
N TYR A 163 -0.58 9.60 11.09
CA TYR A 163 -0.67 8.99 12.42
C TYR A 163 -1.80 7.94 12.48
N GLY A 164 -1.97 7.15 11.43
CA GLY A 164 -3.01 6.12 11.34
C GLY A 164 -2.85 5.03 12.40
N ILE A 165 -3.93 4.73 13.11
CA ILE A 165 -3.95 3.78 14.25
C ILE A 165 -4.26 2.34 13.78
N ALA A 166 -4.66 2.19 12.51
CA ALA A 166 -5.15 0.94 11.96
C ALA A 166 -4.13 -0.21 12.01
N ASN A 167 -4.52 -1.32 12.65
CA ASN A 167 -3.79 -2.57 12.61
C ASN A 167 -4.29 -3.50 11.49
N LYS A 168 -3.40 -4.33 10.94
CA LYS A 168 -3.77 -5.37 9.96
C LYS A 168 -4.84 -6.30 10.56
N ALA A 169 -5.93 -6.54 9.83
CA ALA A 169 -7.05 -7.33 10.31
C ALA A 169 -7.63 -8.22 9.21
N LYS A 170 -8.03 -9.45 9.56
CA LYS A 170 -8.72 -10.35 8.62
C LYS A 170 -10.22 -10.04 8.47
N LYS A 171 -10.81 -9.28 9.39
CA LYS A 171 -12.24 -8.95 9.40
C LYS A 171 -12.45 -7.53 8.86
N TRP A 172 -13.29 -7.38 7.84
CA TRP A 172 -13.50 -6.10 7.14
C TRP A 172 -13.97 -4.98 8.06
N TRP A 173 -14.87 -5.28 9.02
CA TRP A 173 -15.43 -4.28 9.93
C TRP A 173 -14.38 -3.62 10.82
N LYS A 174 -13.23 -4.29 11.06
CA LYS A 174 -12.13 -3.69 11.82
C LYS A 174 -11.52 -2.51 11.07
N TYR A 175 -11.45 -2.57 9.74
CA TYR A 175 -11.00 -1.42 8.94
C TYR A 175 -11.97 -0.25 9.06
N MET A 176 -13.28 -0.53 9.09
CA MET A 176 -14.29 0.51 9.29
C MET A 176 -14.19 1.14 10.68
N PHE A 177 -14.00 0.32 11.72
CA PHE A 177 -13.77 0.81 13.08
C PHE A 177 -12.54 1.73 13.17
N TRP A 178 -11.41 1.30 12.62
CA TRP A 178 -10.19 2.13 12.63
C TRP A 178 -10.35 3.41 11.81
N PHE A 179 -11.02 3.33 10.66
CA PHE A 179 -11.34 4.52 9.85
C PHE A 179 -12.16 5.54 10.65
N ILE A 180 -13.22 5.10 11.34
CA ILE A 180 -14.05 6.00 12.15
C ILE A 180 -13.22 6.61 13.29
N LEU A 181 -12.40 5.81 13.97
CA LEU A 181 -11.55 6.30 15.06
C LEU A 181 -10.54 7.36 14.56
N ASP A 182 -9.85 7.08 13.46
CA ASP A 182 -8.91 8.03 12.86
C ASP A 182 -9.61 9.34 12.44
N VAL A 183 -10.77 9.24 11.79
CA VAL A 183 -11.59 10.40 11.40
C VAL A 183 -12.02 11.21 12.62
N THR A 184 -12.44 10.56 13.70
CA THR A 184 -12.88 11.25 14.92
C THR A 184 -11.75 12.05 15.56
N LEU A 185 -10.53 11.50 15.60
CA LEU A 185 -9.35 12.20 16.11
C LEU A 185 -8.96 13.39 15.23
N ILE A 186 -9.01 13.24 13.90
CA ILE A 186 -8.71 14.33 12.97
C ILE A 186 -9.77 15.45 13.10
N ASN A 187 -11.05 15.10 13.15
CA ASN A 187 -12.13 16.06 13.34
C ASN A 187 -11.99 16.78 14.70
N ALA A 188 -11.65 16.07 15.77
CA ALA A 188 -11.37 16.67 17.08
C ALA A 188 -10.16 17.60 17.04
N TYR A 189 -9.08 17.22 16.34
CA TYR A 189 -7.90 18.07 16.14
C TYR A 189 -8.23 19.35 15.36
N ILE A 190 -9.02 19.24 14.30
CA ILE A 190 -9.49 20.39 13.53
C ILE A 190 -10.30 21.32 14.44
N LEU A 191 -11.30 20.79 15.16
CA LEU A 191 -12.09 21.58 16.10
C LEU A 191 -11.22 22.23 17.17
N HIS A 192 -10.26 21.51 17.73
CA HIS A 192 -9.31 22.04 18.70
C HIS A 192 -8.51 23.21 18.12
N ARG A 193 -8.07 23.12 16.87
CA ARG A 193 -7.32 24.18 16.18
C ARG A 193 -8.18 25.41 15.84
N GLU A 194 -9.41 25.19 15.39
CA GLU A 194 -10.34 26.28 15.00
C GLU A 194 -11.03 26.91 16.22
N ALA A 195 -11.09 26.21 17.37
CA ALA A 195 -11.70 26.73 18.57
C ALA A 195 -10.95 27.99 19.07
N PRO A 196 -11.67 29.09 19.39
CA PRO A 196 -11.05 30.32 19.86
C PRO A 196 -10.29 30.04 21.16
N GLY A 197 -8.97 30.07 21.09
CA GLY A 197 -8.12 30.06 22.26
C GLY A 197 -8.07 31.45 22.90
N GLY A 198 -8.00 31.52 24.22
CA GLY A 198 -7.58 32.76 24.88
C GLY A 198 -6.21 33.23 24.33
N PRO A 199 -5.83 34.51 24.52
CA PRO A 199 -4.73 35.17 23.82
C PRO A 199 -3.34 34.54 23.98
N ARG A 200 -3.18 33.53 24.85
CA ARG A 200 -1.92 32.81 25.12
C ARG A 200 -1.90 31.36 24.63
N ARG A 201 -2.96 30.85 23.99
CA ARG A 201 -3.02 29.46 23.53
C ARG A 201 -2.14 29.27 22.31
N LYS A 202 -1.08 28.47 22.45
CA LYS A 202 -0.24 28.08 21.32
C LYS A 202 -0.94 26.98 20.51
N PRO A 203 -0.90 27.03 19.17
CA PRO A 203 -1.42 25.94 18.35
C PRO A 203 -0.61 24.66 18.63
N MET A 204 -1.30 23.59 19.01
CA MET A 204 -0.66 22.28 19.18
C MET A 204 -0.36 21.66 17.81
N LYS A 205 0.76 20.95 17.71
CA LYS A 205 1.06 20.15 16.52
C LYS A 205 0.16 18.90 16.52
N HIS A 206 -0.04 18.34 15.34
CA HIS A 206 -0.90 17.17 15.15
C HIS A 206 -0.45 15.96 15.99
N LEU A 207 0.85 15.68 16.06
CA LEU A 207 1.40 14.60 16.91
C LEU A 207 1.17 14.85 18.40
N ASP A 208 1.43 16.07 18.86
CA ASP A 208 1.30 16.43 20.28
C ASP A 208 -0.16 16.27 20.74
N PHE A 209 -1.12 16.64 19.89
CA PHE A 209 -2.54 16.44 20.14
C PHE A 209 -2.90 14.95 20.23
N HIS A 210 -2.39 14.10 19.33
CA HIS A 210 -2.61 12.65 19.38
C HIS A 210 -2.07 12.03 20.67
N LEU A 211 -0.86 12.41 21.08
CA LEU A 211 -0.24 11.91 22.32
C LEU A 211 -1.04 12.33 23.56
N ASP A 212 -1.47 13.59 23.61
CA ASP A 212 -2.28 14.10 24.72
C ASP A 212 -3.63 13.36 24.82
N CYS A 213 -4.34 13.18 23.69
CA CYS A 213 -5.55 12.38 23.65
C CYS A 213 -5.31 10.93 24.12
N ALA A 214 -4.22 10.30 23.68
CA ALA A 214 -3.89 8.93 24.09
C ALA A 214 -3.61 8.83 25.59
N LEU A 215 -2.84 9.76 26.15
CA LEU A 215 -2.54 9.80 27.59
C LEU A 215 -3.81 10.01 28.42
N GLN A 216 -4.70 10.91 27.98
CA GLN A 216 -5.98 11.16 28.64
C GLN A 216 -6.93 9.97 28.55
N LEU A 217 -6.95 9.23 27.43
CA LEU A 217 -7.76 8.02 27.28
C LEU A 217 -7.22 6.85 28.10
N ILE A 218 -5.89 6.74 28.22
CA ILE A 218 -5.26 5.74 29.07
C ILE A 218 -5.60 6.03 30.54
N ASN A 219 -5.59 7.29 30.98
CA ASN A 219 -5.97 7.71 32.33
C ASN A 219 -5.45 6.80 33.47
N GLY A 220 -4.19 6.37 33.37
CA GLY A 220 -3.57 5.45 34.34
C GLY A 220 -4.01 3.98 34.28
N TYR A 221 -4.87 3.59 33.32
CA TYR A 221 -5.25 2.22 33.05
C TYR A 221 -4.05 1.38 32.59
N SER A 222 -3.85 0.23 33.24
CA SER A 222 -2.85 -0.77 32.86
C SER A 222 -3.50 -2.13 32.73
N SER A 223 -3.39 -2.75 31.54
CA SER A 223 -3.93 -4.10 31.27
C SER A 223 -3.10 -5.22 31.89
N ARG A 224 -1.91 -4.92 32.44
CA ARG A 224 -1.16 -5.89 33.24
C ARG A 224 -1.92 -6.06 34.55
N LYS A 225 -2.42 -7.27 34.83
CA LYS A 225 -2.64 -7.71 36.20
C LYS A 225 -1.28 -7.62 36.90
N ARG A 226 -0.99 -6.48 37.53
CA ARG A 226 0.03 -6.45 38.57
C ARG A 226 -0.44 -7.52 39.57
N LYS A 227 0.35 -8.59 39.79
CA LYS A 227 0.40 -9.15 41.15
C LYS A 227 0.58 -7.92 42.03
N SER A 228 -0.26 -7.75 43.05
CA SER A 228 -0.30 -6.58 43.92
C SER A 228 1.11 -6.22 44.44
N GLU A 229 1.86 -5.49 43.63
CA GLU A 229 2.98 -4.68 44.05
C GLU A 229 2.35 -3.36 44.40
N VAL A 230 2.42 -3.08 45.70
CA VAL A 230 2.11 -1.81 46.31
C VAL A 230 2.51 -0.70 45.34
N LEU A 231 1.53 0.12 44.95
CA LEU A 231 1.79 1.38 44.27
C LEU A 231 2.71 2.18 45.20
N VAL A 232 4.02 2.14 44.95
CA VAL A 232 4.89 3.23 45.33
C VAL A 232 4.42 4.38 44.44
N GLN A 233 3.52 5.20 44.99
CA GLN A 233 3.30 6.55 44.49
C GLN A 233 4.68 7.13 44.25
N GLU A 234 4.95 7.69 43.06
CA GLU A 234 6.14 8.52 42.89
C GLU A 234 6.13 9.50 44.06
N PRO A 235 7.12 9.47 44.97
CA PRO A 235 7.17 10.44 46.02
C PRO A 235 7.22 11.77 45.30
N CYS A 236 6.19 12.58 45.55
CA CYS A 236 6.10 13.96 45.13
C CYS A 236 7.52 14.53 45.25
N LEU A 237 8.19 14.82 44.13
CA LEU A 237 9.51 15.45 44.12
C LEU A 237 9.34 16.88 44.61
N ARG A 238 9.03 17.04 45.90
CA ARG A 238 9.50 18.18 46.67
C ARG A 238 11.01 18.05 46.64
N LYS A 239 11.66 19.02 46.00
CA LYS A 239 13.10 19.24 46.10
C LYS A 239 13.48 19.25 47.58
N VAL A 240 14.03 18.16 48.08
CA VAL A 240 14.64 18.09 49.40
C VAL A 240 16.11 17.76 49.20
N ASN A 241 16.88 18.85 49.15
CA ASN A 241 18.27 19.00 49.61
C ASN A 241 19.45 18.38 48.82
N ARG A 242 20.13 19.26 48.08
CA ARG A 242 21.60 19.50 48.02
C ARG A 242 22.54 18.37 47.60
N HIS A 243 22.15 17.59 46.60
CA HIS A 243 23.01 16.57 46.04
C HIS A 243 22.96 16.58 44.51
N GLU A 244 24.09 16.81 43.87
CA GLU A 244 24.18 16.93 42.42
C GLU A 244 25.18 15.92 41.84
N LEU A 245 24.74 15.14 40.86
CA LEU A 245 25.56 14.22 40.09
C LEU A 245 26.19 14.98 38.92
N SER A 246 27.51 14.94 38.82
CA SER A 246 28.24 15.54 37.70
C SER A 246 29.18 14.52 37.04
N LYS A 247 29.51 14.76 35.78
CA LYS A 247 30.36 13.87 34.99
C LYS A 247 31.84 14.20 35.25
N ILE A 248 32.69 13.18 35.41
CA ILE A 248 34.11 13.36 35.74
C ILE A 248 34.87 13.95 34.54
N GLN A 249 35.43 15.14 34.71
CA GLN A 249 36.10 15.93 33.64
C GLN A 249 37.63 15.68 33.56
N THR A 250 38.12 14.49 33.92
CA THR A 250 39.56 14.17 33.82
C THR A 250 39.90 13.60 32.44
N LYS A 251 41.18 13.68 32.01
CA LYS A 251 41.66 13.14 30.71
C LYS A 251 41.31 11.66 30.47
N ARG A 252 41.12 10.86 31.52
CA ARG A 252 40.71 9.44 31.43
C ARG A 252 39.20 9.21 31.54
N GLY A 253 38.42 10.23 31.96
CA GLY A 253 36.95 10.18 32.02
C GLY A 253 36.34 9.17 32.99
N MET A 254 37.15 8.45 33.76
CA MET A 254 36.72 7.37 34.67
C MET A 254 37.59 7.35 35.94
N ARG A 255 36.98 7.05 37.08
CA ARG A 255 37.68 6.82 38.37
C ARG A 255 37.18 5.54 39.04
N ASN A 256 38.04 4.89 39.80
CA ASN A 256 37.67 3.71 40.58
C ASN A 256 36.61 4.11 41.63
N CYS A 257 35.58 3.28 41.78
CA CYS A 257 34.57 3.47 42.81
C CYS A 257 35.21 3.34 44.20
N VAL A 258 35.03 4.36 45.03
CA VAL A 258 35.62 4.44 46.37
C VAL A 258 35.03 3.37 47.29
N GLN A 259 33.71 3.13 47.22
CA GLN A 259 33.05 2.11 48.05
C GLN A 259 33.47 0.69 47.66
N CYS A 260 33.48 0.36 46.36
CA CYS A 260 33.96 -0.95 45.90
C CYS A 260 35.42 -1.17 46.27
N THR A 261 36.24 -0.12 46.22
CA THR A 261 37.64 -0.19 46.68
C THR A 261 37.73 -0.46 48.19
N LYS A 262 36.92 0.22 49.01
CA LYS A 262 36.89 0.04 50.47
C LYS A 262 36.50 -1.38 50.86
N TYR A 263 35.52 -1.96 50.16
CA TYR A 263 35.03 -3.32 50.42
C TYR A 263 35.74 -4.41 49.62
N GLY A 264 36.81 -4.08 48.88
CA GLY A 264 37.61 -5.06 48.12
C GLY A 264 36.88 -5.72 46.93
N ILE A 265 35.80 -5.10 46.43
CA ILE A 265 34.96 -5.66 45.38
C ILE A 265 35.57 -5.37 43.99
N LEU A 266 35.81 -6.43 43.23
CA LEU A 266 36.37 -6.41 41.88
C LEU A 266 35.32 -6.86 40.84
N THR A 267 35.54 -6.54 39.57
CA THR A 267 34.76 -7.09 38.45
C THR A 267 35.04 -8.59 38.30
N PRO A 268 34.20 -9.35 37.58
CA PRO A 268 34.44 -10.78 37.31
C PRO A 268 35.78 -11.07 36.60
N ALA A 269 36.35 -10.06 35.92
CA ALA A 269 37.68 -10.12 35.30
C ALA A 269 38.83 -9.70 36.25
N GLY A 270 38.56 -9.56 37.56
CA GLY A 270 39.54 -9.21 38.59
C GLY A 270 39.99 -7.74 38.59
N SER A 271 39.31 -6.85 37.87
CA SER A 271 39.68 -5.44 37.77
C SER A 271 38.87 -4.55 38.72
N ARG A 272 39.38 -3.37 39.07
CA ARG A 272 38.64 -2.42 39.92
C ARG A 272 37.44 -1.82 39.18
N ILE A 273 36.32 -1.67 39.86
CA ILE A 273 35.09 -1.08 39.30
C ILE A 273 35.32 0.42 39.07
N GLN A 274 35.04 0.91 37.87
CA GLN A 274 35.21 2.31 37.47
C GLN A 274 33.88 2.99 37.13
N SER A 275 33.78 4.29 37.40
CA SER A 275 32.62 5.12 37.07
C SER A 275 33.05 6.43 36.40
N SER A 276 32.18 6.95 35.51
CA SER A 276 32.37 8.22 34.81
C SER A 276 31.61 9.40 35.45
N TRP A 277 30.99 9.16 36.61
CA TRP A 277 30.16 10.12 37.34
C TRP A 277 30.67 10.28 38.78
N GLU A 278 30.65 11.50 39.28
CA GLU A 278 30.99 11.84 40.66
C GLU A 278 29.85 12.60 41.33
N TYR A 279 29.81 12.49 42.65
CA TYR A 279 28.75 13.05 43.47
C TYR A 279 29.28 14.25 44.23
N HIS A 280 28.63 15.40 44.10
CA HIS A 280 28.98 16.62 44.82
C HIS A 280 27.93 16.91 45.90
N GLN A 281 28.38 16.95 47.16
CA GLN A 281 27.66 17.65 48.23
C GLN A 281 28.16 19.08 48.28
N ALA A 282 27.24 20.04 48.23
CA ALA A 282 27.58 21.43 48.42
C ALA A 282 28.17 21.65 49.84
N GLY A 283 29.49 21.86 49.93
CA GLY A 283 30.10 22.63 51.01
C GLY A 283 31.05 21.95 52.01
N ARG A 284 31.53 20.71 51.83
CA ARG A 284 32.68 20.19 52.63
C ARG A 284 33.57 19.22 51.85
N THR A 285 34.86 19.57 51.73
CA THR A 285 35.94 18.66 51.33
C THR A 285 36.60 18.09 52.58
N SER A 286 36.09 16.98 53.13
CA SER A 286 36.83 15.94 53.90
C SER A 286 35.94 15.14 54.88
N PHE A 287 36.14 13.81 54.80
CA PHE A 287 36.08 12.73 55.81
C PHE A 287 34.89 12.46 56.76
N ASN A 288 34.73 11.13 56.97
CA ASN A 288 34.12 10.36 58.05
C ASN A 288 32.59 10.19 58.12
N TRP A 289 32.18 8.92 58.01
CA TRP A 289 31.08 8.37 58.77
C TRP A 289 31.59 7.14 59.54
N SER A 290 31.79 7.35 60.84
CA SER A 290 31.75 6.27 61.83
C SER A 290 30.30 6.12 62.29
N SER A 291 29.90 4.86 62.43
CA SER A 291 28.83 4.32 63.28
C SER A 291 27.74 5.28 63.79
N SER A 292 26.55 5.12 63.27
CA SER A 292 25.41 4.68 64.10
C SER A 292 24.34 4.11 63.18
N SER A 293 23.93 2.90 63.55
CA SER A 293 22.80 2.13 63.07
C SER A 293 21.60 2.98 62.67
N ASP A 294 21.21 2.91 61.40
CA ASP A 294 19.92 2.30 61.06
C ASP A 294 19.94 1.84 59.60
N GLU A 295 19.53 0.59 59.45
CA GLU A 295 19.57 -0.24 58.25
C GLU A 295 18.76 0.38 57.12
N PHE A 296 19.39 0.62 55.96
CA PHE A 296 18.70 0.44 54.68
C PHE A 296 19.70 -0.10 53.65
N VAL A 297 19.80 -1.43 53.65
CA VAL A 297 20.34 -2.24 52.57
C VAL A 297 19.34 -2.19 51.41
N TYR A 298 19.68 -1.49 50.33
CA TYR A 298 19.08 -1.76 49.02
C TYR A 298 20.19 -2.25 48.09
N THR A 299 20.49 -3.54 48.23
CA THR A 299 20.99 -4.37 47.14
C THR A 299 19.83 -4.61 46.18
N LEU A 300 19.89 -4.05 44.97
CA LEU A 300 19.07 -4.51 43.84
C LEU A 300 19.76 -5.76 43.27
N PRO A 301 19.12 -6.95 43.30
CA PRO A 301 19.66 -8.15 42.71
C PRO A 301 19.54 -8.10 41.19
N CYS A 302 20.69 -8.37 40.56
CA CYS A 302 20.85 -8.61 39.14
C CYS A 302 20.70 -10.12 38.92
N GLU A 303 19.51 -10.58 38.54
CA GLU A 303 19.30 -11.95 38.05
C GLU A 303 18.71 -11.90 36.65
N LEU A 304 19.49 -12.37 35.69
CA LEU A 304 19.12 -13.23 34.57
C LEU A 304 20.23 -13.12 33.50
N ILE A 305 21.20 -14.04 33.56
CA ILE A 305 21.74 -14.79 32.41
C ILE A 305 22.30 -16.09 33.03
N GLU A 306 21.52 -17.15 32.95
CA GLU A 306 22.02 -18.52 33.08
C GLU A 306 22.71 -18.92 31.77
N THR A 307 23.97 -19.31 31.86
CA THR A 307 24.59 -20.26 30.92
C THR A 307 25.53 -21.13 31.72
N ASN A 308 25.33 -22.46 31.70
CA ASN A 308 26.40 -23.46 31.67
C ASN A 308 25.86 -24.91 31.69
N MET A 309 26.15 -25.70 30.66
CA MET A 309 27.15 -26.80 30.71
C MET A 309 26.94 -27.89 29.64
N LEU A 310 28.07 -28.23 28.96
CA LEU A 310 28.56 -29.56 28.55
C LEU A 310 27.65 -30.44 27.65
N SER A 311 28.06 -30.86 26.45
CA SER A 311 29.16 -31.82 26.21
C SER A 311 29.17 -32.24 24.72
N ALA A 312 30.23 -32.97 24.34
CA ALA A 312 30.47 -33.68 23.06
C ALA A 312 31.25 -32.93 21.96
N ARG A 313 32.54 -32.81 22.23
CA ARG A 313 33.67 -33.14 21.34
C ARG A 313 33.33 -34.17 20.24
N LEU A 314 33.70 -33.87 18.98
CA LEU A 314 34.67 -34.58 18.11
C LEU A 314 34.31 -34.57 16.61
N LEU A 315 35.31 -34.20 15.80
CA LEU A 315 35.56 -34.62 14.42
C LEU A 315 34.66 -34.05 13.31
N PHE A 316 35.14 -33.02 12.61
CA PHE A 316 35.75 -33.20 11.29
C PHE A 316 36.11 -31.83 10.71
N THR A 317 37.41 -31.54 10.66
CA THR A 317 37.99 -30.69 9.63
C THR A 317 37.68 -31.32 8.27
N ARG A 318 36.75 -30.75 7.52
CA ARG A 318 36.56 -31.05 6.10
C ARG A 318 35.94 -29.87 5.36
N ASN A 319 36.73 -29.31 4.45
CA ASN A 319 36.32 -28.60 3.25
C ASN A 319 35.41 -27.38 3.42
N PHE A 320 36.03 -26.24 3.73
CA PHE A 320 35.58 -24.93 3.26
C PHE A 320 35.77 -24.86 1.73
N VAL A 321 34.93 -25.58 0.99
CA VAL A 321 34.71 -25.34 -0.44
C VAL A 321 33.44 -24.50 -0.55
N LEU A 322 33.58 -23.38 -1.23
CA LEU A 322 32.55 -22.46 -1.68
C LEU A 322 31.23 -23.15 -2.08
N LEU A 323 30.30 -23.34 -1.15
CA LEU A 323 28.91 -23.63 -1.48
C LEU A 323 28.15 -22.29 -1.55
N ARG A 324 28.33 -21.58 -2.67
CA ARG A 324 27.21 -20.81 -3.22
C ARG A 324 26.07 -21.81 -3.35
N ARG A 325 25.03 -21.75 -2.49
CA ARG A 325 23.77 -22.44 -2.79
C ARG A 325 23.34 -21.95 -4.17
N CYS A 326 23.43 -22.81 -5.18
CA CYS A 326 22.91 -22.52 -6.51
C CYS A 326 21.43 -22.15 -6.32
N GLN A 327 21.02 -20.98 -6.81
CA GLN A 327 19.61 -20.65 -6.82
C GLN A 327 18.89 -21.65 -7.72
N SER A 328 17.73 -22.13 -7.29
CA SER A 328 16.92 -23.06 -8.06
C SER A 328 15.48 -22.57 -8.03
N THR A 329 14.90 -22.46 -9.23
CA THR A 329 13.57 -21.87 -9.41
C THR A 329 12.64 -22.90 -10.02
N LEU A 330 11.49 -23.10 -9.40
CA LEU A 330 10.38 -23.87 -9.96
C LEU A 330 9.36 -22.93 -10.61
N VAL A 331 9.15 -23.08 -11.91
CA VAL A 331 8.10 -22.36 -12.64
C VAL A 331 6.91 -23.30 -12.86
N ILE A 332 5.72 -22.87 -12.45
CA ILE A 332 4.47 -23.60 -12.70
C ILE A 332 3.99 -23.22 -14.10
N ALA A 333 3.98 -24.19 -15.02
CA ALA A 333 3.53 -23.98 -16.38
C ALA A 333 2.00 -23.99 -16.44
N GLU A 334 1.42 -22.88 -16.90
CA GLU A 334 -0.01 -22.77 -17.13
C GLU A 334 -0.35 -23.17 -18.57
N HIS A 335 -1.38 -24.02 -18.74
CA HIS A 335 -1.79 -24.56 -20.03
C HIS A 335 -3.25 -25.01 -20.00
N ASN A 336 -3.80 -25.32 -21.18
CA ASN A 336 -5.12 -25.94 -21.33
C ASN A 336 -5.07 -27.45 -21.65
N ASN A 337 -3.91 -28.09 -21.39
CA ASN A 337 -3.53 -29.48 -21.71
C ASN A 337 -3.11 -29.71 -23.17
N GLU A 338 -3.48 -28.82 -24.08
CA GLU A 338 -3.09 -28.89 -25.48
C GLU A 338 -1.96 -27.92 -25.81
N LYS A 339 -2.06 -26.70 -25.29
CA LYS A 339 -1.20 -25.56 -25.61
C LYS A 339 -0.75 -24.84 -24.35
N LEU A 340 0.51 -24.42 -24.34
CA LEU A 340 1.07 -23.60 -23.28
C LEU A 340 0.51 -22.17 -23.30
N THR A 341 0.15 -21.64 -22.13
CA THR A 341 -0.27 -20.24 -21.98
C THR A 341 0.96 -19.32 -22.10
N PRO A 342 0.89 -18.23 -22.90
CA PRO A 342 2.04 -17.35 -23.16
C PRO A 342 2.72 -16.79 -21.90
N ILE A 343 1.96 -16.56 -20.82
CA ILE A 343 2.50 -16.02 -19.56
C ILE A 343 3.55 -16.91 -18.90
N THR A 344 3.56 -18.21 -19.21
CA THR A 344 4.61 -19.13 -18.75
C THR A 344 5.97 -18.69 -19.29
N LEU A 345 6.04 -18.23 -20.55
CA LEU A 345 7.28 -17.74 -21.17
C LEU A 345 7.81 -16.49 -20.46
N ASN A 346 6.94 -15.54 -20.12
CA ASN A 346 7.34 -14.35 -19.36
C ASN A 346 7.83 -14.72 -17.95
N THR A 347 7.21 -15.74 -17.33
CA THR A 347 7.59 -16.26 -16.01
C THR A 347 8.95 -16.94 -16.05
N VAL A 348 9.27 -17.71 -17.11
CA VAL A 348 10.60 -18.29 -17.33
C VAL A 348 11.66 -17.20 -17.49
N THR A 349 11.39 -16.14 -18.26
CA THR A 349 12.31 -15.00 -18.38
C THR A 349 12.57 -14.34 -17.02
N ALA A 350 11.54 -14.20 -16.18
CA ALA A 350 11.71 -13.69 -14.82
C ALA A 350 12.56 -14.64 -13.96
N ALA A 351 12.32 -15.95 -14.04
CA ALA A 351 13.10 -16.96 -13.34
C ALA A 351 14.59 -16.94 -13.74
N ASN A 352 14.88 -16.80 -15.04
CA ASN A 352 16.24 -16.70 -15.55
C ASN A 352 16.99 -15.47 -15.00
N LYS A 353 16.29 -14.37 -14.68
CA LYS A 353 16.90 -13.18 -14.07
C LYS A 353 17.35 -13.37 -12.62
N LEU A 354 16.78 -14.33 -11.89
CA LEU A 354 17.27 -14.70 -10.55
C LEU A 354 18.61 -15.44 -10.62
N GLY A 355 18.89 -16.07 -11.77
CA GLY A 355 20.05 -16.91 -12.00
C GLY A 355 19.89 -18.31 -11.41
N GLY A 356 20.81 -19.21 -11.76
CA GLY A 356 20.75 -20.61 -11.35
C GLY A 356 19.84 -21.45 -12.25
N ASP A 357 19.47 -22.64 -11.77
CA ASP A 357 18.74 -23.63 -12.57
C ASP A 357 17.22 -23.36 -12.52
N VAL A 358 16.59 -23.25 -13.70
CA VAL A 358 15.14 -23.14 -13.82
C VAL A 358 14.55 -24.50 -14.19
N SER A 359 13.66 -25.00 -13.34
CA SER A 359 12.84 -26.18 -13.60
C SER A 359 11.40 -25.76 -13.81
N CYS A 360 10.72 -26.37 -14.78
CA CYS A 360 9.29 -26.16 -15.00
C CYS A 360 8.50 -27.39 -14.56
N ILE A 361 7.33 -27.21 -13.95
CA ILE A 361 6.39 -28.29 -13.71
C ILE A 361 5.16 -28.13 -14.59
N VAL A 362 4.79 -29.21 -15.28
CA VAL A 362 3.62 -29.34 -16.15
C VAL A 362 2.73 -30.40 -15.53
N ALA A 363 1.53 -30.01 -15.10
CA ALA A 363 0.62 -30.89 -14.38
C ALA A 363 -0.77 -30.83 -14.99
N GLY A 364 -1.36 -31.95 -15.35
CA GLY A 364 -2.64 -31.92 -16.05
C GLY A 364 -3.09 -33.29 -16.49
N THR A 365 -4.02 -33.30 -17.45
CA THR A 365 -4.58 -34.51 -18.03
C THR A 365 -4.22 -34.59 -19.50
N GLN A 366 -3.50 -35.63 -19.91
CA GLN A 366 -3.01 -35.81 -21.28
C GLN A 366 -2.15 -34.63 -21.75
N CYS A 367 -1.26 -34.14 -20.89
CA CYS A 367 -0.50 -32.91 -21.07
C CYS A 367 0.96 -33.13 -21.51
N ALA A 368 1.31 -34.36 -21.92
CA ALA A 368 2.64 -34.69 -22.45
C ALA A 368 3.10 -33.75 -23.58
N LYS A 369 2.20 -33.35 -24.50
CA LYS A 369 2.50 -32.38 -25.57
C LYS A 369 2.96 -31.03 -25.03
N VAL A 370 2.34 -30.56 -23.94
CA VAL A 370 2.74 -29.30 -23.29
C VAL A 370 4.12 -29.44 -22.67
N ALA A 371 4.48 -30.60 -22.10
CA ALA A 371 5.82 -30.83 -21.59
C ALA A 371 6.89 -30.75 -22.69
N GLU A 372 6.58 -31.21 -23.90
CA GLU A 372 7.44 -31.04 -25.08
C GLU A 372 7.51 -29.58 -25.57
N GLU A 373 6.44 -28.81 -25.45
CA GLU A 373 6.49 -27.36 -25.73
C GLU A 373 7.38 -26.63 -24.71
N VAL A 374 7.23 -26.97 -23.43
CA VAL A 374 8.01 -26.37 -22.34
C VAL A 374 9.49 -26.73 -22.44
N SER A 375 9.83 -27.95 -22.88
CA SER A 375 11.22 -28.38 -23.02
C SER A 375 12.00 -27.59 -24.08
N LYS A 376 11.29 -27.03 -25.06
CA LYS A 376 11.86 -26.19 -26.13
C LYS A 376 12.08 -24.74 -25.70
N ILE A 377 11.72 -24.34 -24.47
CA ILE A 377 11.92 -22.97 -23.98
C ILE A 377 13.38 -22.77 -23.56
N SER A 378 14.01 -21.72 -24.08
CA SER A 378 15.38 -21.36 -23.71
C SER A 378 15.48 -20.97 -22.23
N GLY A 379 16.50 -21.50 -21.56
CA GLY A 379 16.75 -21.28 -20.13
C GLY A 379 16.04 -22.25 -19.18
N VAL A 380 15.15 -23.10 -19.67
CA VAL A 380 14.62 -24.23 -18.88
C VAL A 380 15.62 -25.37 -18.91
N LYS A 381 15.99 -25.89 -17.74
CA LYS A 381 16.93 -27.02 -17.60
C LYS A 381 16.24 -28.36 -17.46
N LYS A 382 15.13 -28.39 -16.72
CA LYS A 382 14.36 -29.60 -16.44
C LYS A 382 12.86 -29.33 -16.50
N VAL A 383 12.12 -30.26 -17.08
CA VAL A 383 10.66 -30.28 -17.06
C VAL A 383 10.20 -31.46 -16.21
N LEU A 384 9.30 -31.21 -15.27
CA LEU A 384 8.68 -32.21 -14.41
C LEU A 384 7.24 -32.41 -14.89
N LEU A 385 6.93 -33.58 -15.43
CA LEU A 385 5.62 -33.94 -15.94
C LEU A 385 4.82 -34.69 -14.87
N ALA A 386 3.61 -34.20 -14.60
CA ALA A 386 2.60 -34.86 -13.77
C ALA A 386 1.32 -35.03 -14.61
N ASP A 387 1.26 -36.12 -15.39
CA ASP A 387 0.10 -36.44 -16.21
C ASP A 387 -0.83 -37.41 -15.48
N ASN A 388 -1.94 -36.90 -14.94
CA ASN A 388 -2.89 -37.70 -14.19
C ASN A 388 -4.29 -37.09 -14.23
N ALA A 389 -5.32 -37.95 -14.37
CA ALA A 389 -6.74 -37.59 -14.34
C ALA A 389 -7.15 -36.73 -13.13
N VAL A 390 -6.45 -36.85 -11.98
CA VAL A 390 -6.75 -36.07 -10.77
C VAL A 390 -6.52 -34.56 -10.96
N PHE A 391 -5.70 -34.15 -11.94
CA PHE A 391 -5.46 -32.74 -12.26
C PHE A 391 -6.49 -32.14 -13.24
N LYS A 392 -7.58 -32.87 -13.54
CA LYS A 392 -8.66 -32.39 -14.41
C LYS A 392 -9.20 -31.04 -13.91
N GLY A 393 -9.33 -30.08 -14.83
CA GLY A 393 -9.79 -28.72 -14.52
C GLY A 393 -8.74 -27.81 -13.89
N PHE A 394 -7.50 -28.29 -13.72
CA PHE A 394 -6.35 -27.51 -13.26
C PHE A 394 -6.62 -26.78 -11.92
N LEU A 395 -7.28 -27.49 -11.00
CA LEU A 395 -7.72 -26.94 -9.72
C LEU A 395 -6.54 -26.69 -8.76
N PRO A 396 -6.45 -25.50 -8.13
CA PRO A 396 -5.41 -25.21 -7.14
C PRO A 396 -5.36 -26.18 -5.95
N GLU A 397 -6.52 -26.71 -5.55
CA GLU A 397 -6.67 -27.74 -4.52
C GLU A 397 -5.86 -28.98 -4.84
N ALA A 398 -5.95 -29.44 -6.10
CA ALA A 398 -5.33 -30.63 -6.62
C ALA A 398 -3.82 -30.44 -6.82
N LEU A 399 -3.42 -29.28 -7.33
CA LEU A 399 -2.01 -28.99 -7.62
C LEU A 399 -1.20 -28.63 -6.37
N THR A 400 -1.81 -28.09 -5.31
CA THR A 400 -1.06 -27.68 -4.11
C THR A 400 -0.24 -28.82 -3.50
N PRO A 401 -0.78 -30.04 -3.25
CA PRO A 401 0.01 -31.17 -2.76
C PRO A 401 1.19 -31.51 -3.67
N LEU A 402 0.97 -31.53 -5.00
CA LEU A 402 2.02 -31.81 -5.98
C LEU A 402 3.16 -30.77 -5.91
N ILE A 403 2.83 -29.47 -5.82
CA ILE A 403 3.86 -28.42 -5.70
C ILE A 403 4.65 -28.58 -4.39
N LEU A 404 3.99 -28.94 -3.29
CA LEU A 404 4.64 -29.19 -2.01
C LEU A 404 5.54 -30.43 -2.06
N ALA A 405 5.10 -31.53 -2.67
CA ALA A 405 5.89 -32.75 -2.86
C ALA A 405 7.12 -32.47 -3.73
N THR A 406 6.92 -31.76 -4.84
CA THR A 406 7.99 -31.29 -5.73
C THR A 406 9.00 -30.42 -4.97
N HIS A 407 8.53 -29.47 -4.18
CA HIS A 407 9.40 -28.63 -3.37
C HIS A 407 10.18 -29.43 -2.31
N LYS A 408 9.54 -30.41 -1.64
CA LYS A 408 10.21 -31.30 -0.67
C LYS A 408 11.31 -32.13 -1.31
N GLN A 409 11.08 -32.64 -2.53
CA GLN A 409 12.05 -33.49 -3.22
C GLN A 409 13.27 -32.70 -3.74
N PHE A 410 13.06 -31.51 -4.30
CA PHE A 410 14.11 -30.76 -5.00
C PHE A 410 14.60 -29.51 -4.25
N ASN A 411 13.95 -29.13 -3.14
CA ASN A 411 14.33 -28.02 -2.26
C ASN A 411 14.55 -26.66 -2.98
N PHE A 412 13.58 -26.27 -3.81
CA PHE A 412 13.64 -25.02 -4.58
C PHE A 412 13.74 -23.77 -3.69
N THR A 413 14.57 -22.80 -4.09
CA THR A 413 14.67 -21.51 -3.38
C THR A 413 13.58 -20.52 -3.79
N HIS A 414 13.09 -20.65 -5.03
CA HIS A 414 12.02 -19.81 -5.59
C HIS A 414 10.96 -20.68 -6.26
N ILE A 415 9.68 -20.31 -6.11
CA ILE A 415 8.56 -20.92 -6.82
C ILE A 415 7.73 -19.80 -7.44
N MET A 416 7.51 -19.89 -8.76
CA MET A 416 6.94 -18.81 -9.56
C MET A 416 5.78 -19.31 -10.43
N ALA A 417 4.77 -18.48 -10.58
CA ALA A 417 3.68 -18.68 -11.55
C ALA A 417 3.35 -17.36 -12.26
N GLY A 418 2.64 -17.43 -13.39
CA GLY A 418 2.06 -16.25 -14.01
C GLY A 418 1.01 -15.57 -13.12
N ALA A 419 0.87 -14.25 -13.21
CA ALA A 419 -0.16 -13.49 -12.48
C ALA A 419 -1.57 -13.60 -13.11
N THR A 420 -1.97 -14.80 -13.50
CA THR A 420 -3.32 -15.13 -14.00
C THR A 420 -4.28 -15.38 -12.84
N ALA A 421 -5.58 -15.59 -13.14
CA ALA A 421 -6.55 -16.02 -12.14
C ALA A 421 -6.11 -17.34 -11.45
N PHE A 422 -5.52 -18.25 -12.22
CA PHE A 422 -4.96 -19.49 -11.71
C PHE A 422 -3.75 -19.25 -10.79
N GLY A 423 -2.70 -18.56 -11.28
CA GLY A 423 -1.51 -18.35 -10.45
C GLY A 423 -1.79 -17.53 -9.17
N LYS A 424 -2.74 -16.58 -9.24
CA LYS A 424 -3.21 -15.80 -8.09
C LYS A 424 -4.04 -16.61 -7.08
N SER A 425 -4.57 -17.77 -7.47
CA SER A 425 -5.27 -18.68 -6.54
C SER A 425 -4.34 -19.77 -5.99
N LEU A 426 -3.43 -20.32 -6.81
CA LEU A 426 -2.50 -21.37 -6.40
C LEU A 426 -1.37 -20.87 -5.48
N ILE A 427 -0.65 -19.80 -5.88
CA ILE A 427 0.55 -19.37 -5.14
C ILE A 427 0.27 -19.01 -3.68
N PRO A 428 -0.78 -18.23 -3.35
CA PRO A 428 -1.10 -17.94 -1.94
C PRO A 428 -1.43 -19.19 -1.12
N ARG A 429 -2.01 -20.22 -1.76
CA ARG A 429 -2.36 -21.48 -1.11
C ARG A 429 -1.11 -22.30 -0.77
N VAL A 430 -0.16 -22.41 -1.70
CA VAL A 430 1.14 -23.06 -1.44
C VAL A 430 1.93 -22.27 -0.39
N ALA A 431 1.93 -20.94 -0.48
CA ALA A 431 2.64 -20.07 0.46
C ALA A 431 2.10 -20.22 1.89
N ALA A 432 0.77 -20.32 2.05
CA ALA A 432 0.15 -20.59 3.34
C ALA A 432 0.54 -21.96 3.93
N LYS A 433 0.78 -22.98 3.09
CA LYS A 433 1.22 -24.31 3.55
C LYS A 433 2.69 -24.36 3.94
N LEU A 434 3.51 -23.50 3.35
CA LEU A 434 4.94 -23.36 3.66
C LEU A 434 5.22 -22.30 4.74
N ASP A 435 4.19 -21.60 5.23
CA ASP A 435 4.28 -20.50 6.19
C ASP A 435 5.22 -19.37 5.73
N VAL A 436 5.03 -18.92 4.48
CA VAL A 436 5.80 -17.81 3.88
C VAL A 436 4.89 -16.77 3.26
N SER A 437 5.39 -15.54 3.10
CA SER A 437 4.63 -14.45 2.51
C SER A 437 4.71 -14.48 0.98
N PRO A 438 3.59 -14.63 0.24
CA PRO A 438 3.60 -14.61 -1.22
C PRO A 438 3.89 -13.20 -1.75
N LEU A 439 4.70 -13.12 -2.81
CA LEU A 439 5.04 -11.89 -3.51
C LEU A 439 4.19 -11.74 -4.77
N SER A 440 3.10 -11.00 -4.66
CA SER A 440 2.15 -10.85 -5.76
C SER A 440 2.64 -9.88 -6.84
N GLU A 441 2.49 -10.29 -8.10
CA GLU A 441 2.61 -9.49 -9.32
C GLU A 441 3.90 -8.68 -9.42
N ILE A 442 5.03 -9.36 -9.29
CA ILE A 442 6.33 -8.73 -9.47
C ILE A 442 6.46 -8.22 -10.91
N ILE A 443 7.06 -7.03 -11.02
CA ILE A 443 7.42 -6.37 -12.27
C ILE A 443 8.92 -6.24 -12.46
N GLY A 444 9.71 -6.62 -11.45
CA GLY A 444 11.16 -6.55 -11.50
C GLY A 444 11.81 -7.35 -10.38
N ILE A 445 13.06 -7.74 -10.61
CA ILE A 445 13.91 -8.48 -9.68
C ILE A 445 15.19 -7.66 -9.54
N LYS A 446 15.55 -7.28 -8.31
CA LYS A 446 16.82 -6.56 -8.03
C LYS A 446 17.91 -7.53 -7.61
N ASP A 447 17.57 -8.49 -6.76
CA ASP A 447 18.45 -9.56 -6.30
C ASP A 447 17.60 -10.77 -5.89
N LYS A 448 18.24 -11.79 -5.31
CA LYS A 448 17.60 -13.06 -4.91
C LYS A 448 16.51 -12.92 -3.84
N ASP A 449 16.54 -11.87 -3.03
CA ASP A 449 15.60 -11.64 -1.94
C ASP A 449 14.75 -10.37 -2.18
N THR A 450 15.13 -9.52 -3.14
CA THR A 450 14.57 -8.19 -3.38
C THR A 450 13.87 -8.07 -4.73
N PHE A 451 12.59 -7.70 -4.66
CA PHE A 451 11.67 -7.66 -5.79
C PHE A 451 10.98 -6.29 -5.91
N ILE A 452 10.49 -5.99 -7.10
CA ILE A 452 9.76 -4.76 -7.41
C ILE A 452 8.35 -5.16 -7.82
N ARG A 453 7.34 -4.55 -7.23
CA ARG A 453 5.93 -4.72 -7.62
C ARG A 453 5.20 -3.39 -7.62
N THR A 454 4.10 -3.32 -8.35
CA THR A 454 3.17 -2.18 -8.27
C THR A 454 2.17 -2.38 -7.15
N ILE A 455 1.81 -1.30 -6.47
CA ILE A 455 0.71 -1.24 -5.49
C ILE A 455 -0.23 -0.09 -5.88
N TYR A 456 -1.42 -0.03 -5.26
CA TYR A 456 -2.45 0.98 -5.54
C TYR A 456 -2.79 1.08 -7.04
N ALA A 457 -3.14 -0.05 -7.66
CA ALA A 457 -3.52 -0.14 -9.07
C ALA A 457 -2.49 0.43 -10.07
N GLY A 458 -1.20 0.41 -9.71
CA GLY A 458 -0.12 0.92 -10.57
C GLY A 458 0.37 2.32 -10.21
N ASN A 459 -0.26 3.01 -9.26
CA ASN A 459 0.11 4.38 -8.90
C ASN A 459 1.41 4.48 -8.10
N ALA A 460 1.82 3.41 -7.41
CA ALA A 460 3.09 3.38 -6.70
C ALA A 460 3.86 2.10 -7.00
N VAL A 461 5.19 2.24 -7.02
CA VAL A 461 6.14 1.13 -7.19
C VAL A 461 6.81 0.85 -5.85
N GLN A 462 6.66 -0.38 -5.37
CA GLN A 462 7.25 -0.84 -4.12
C GLN A 462 8.43 -1.75 -4.43
N THR A 463 9.61 -1.42 -3.90
CA THR A 463 10.69 -2.39 -3.73
C THR A 463 10.49 -3.08 -2.37
N LEU A 464 10.50 -4.40 -2.34
CA LEU A 464 10.37 -5.18 -1.12
C LEU A 464 11.46 -6.25 -1.07
N THR A 465 11.92 -6.59 0.14
CA THR A 465 12.86 -7.68 0.39
C THR A 465 12.18 -8.72 1.29
N SER A 466 12.27 -9.99 0.93
CA SER A 466 11.73 -11.09 1.73
C SER A 466 12.82 -11.81 2.50
N SER A 467 12.59 -12.01 3.80
CA SER A 467 13.44 -12.84 4.68
C SER A 467 13.08 -14.33 4.66
N ASP A 468 12.04 -14.71 3.92
CA ASP A 468 11.56 -16.10 3.90
C ASP A 468 12.57 -17.02 3.23
N LYS A 469 12.67 -18.28 3.69
CA LYS A 469 13.62 -19.25 3.13
C LYS A 469 13.32 -19.59 1.67
N VAL A 470 12.03 -19.67 1.33
CA VAL A 470 11.51 -19.99 -0.01
C VAL A 470 10.65 -18.83 -0.46
N LYS A 471 10.90 -18.31 -1.67
CA LYS A 471 10.18 -17.16 -2.21
C LYS A 471 9.11 -17.65 -3.15
N LEU A 472 7.85 -17.47 -2.76
CA LEU A 472 6.71 -17.76 -3.61
C LEU A 472 6.18 -16.47 -4.24
N MET A 473 6.05 -16.45 -5.57
CA MET A 473 5.68 -15.20 -6.27
C MET A 473 4.85 -15.42 -7.53
N THR A 474 4.10 -14.39 -7.91
CA THR A 474 3.45 -14.32 -9.22
C THR A 474 4.09 -13.24 -10.08
N VAL A 475 4.25 -13.52 -11.38
CA VAL A 475 4.91 -12.65 -12.35
C VAL A 475 3.90 -11.94 -13.22
N ARG A 476 3.98 -10.61 -13.29
CA ARG A 476 3.12 -9.83 -14.19
C ARG A 476 3.54 -10.09 -15.64
N GLY A 477 2.63 -10.61 -16.46
CA GLY A 477 2.93 -11.03 -17.84
C GLY A 477 3.53 -9.94 -18.72
N THR A 478 3.14 -8.68 -18.53
CA THR A 478 3.63 -7.54 -19.33
C THR A 478 4.96 -6.96 -18.86
N ALA A 479 5.55 -7.47 -17.78
CA ALA A 479 6.75 -6.88 -17.17
C ALA A 479 8.07 -7.53 -17.62
N PHE A 480 7.99 -8.72 -18.23
CA PHE A 480 9.14 -9.47 -18.71
C PHE A 480 8.86 -9.93 -20.13
N GLU A 481 9.86 -9.92 -21.00
CA GLU A 481 9.72 -10.45 -22.37
C GLU A 481 9.43 -11.95 -22.35
N ALA A 482 8.74 -12.45 -23.38
CA ALA A 482 8.55 -13.89 -23.53
C ALA A 482 9.90 -14.58 -23.81
N ALA A 483 10.18 -15.69 -23.12
CA ALA A 483 11.37 -16.49 -23.37
C ALA A 483 11.39 -17.02 -24.81
N ALA A 484 12.57 -17.00 -25.44
CA ALA A 484 12.76 -17.53 -26.79
C ALA A 484 12.63 -19.06 -26.80
N LEU A 485 12.22 -19.61 -27.95
CA LEU A 485 12.27 -21.04 -28.22
C LEU A 485 13.67 -21.43 -28.73
N GLY A 486 14.03 -22.70 -28.56
CA GLY A 486 15.37 -23.24 -28.91
C GLY A 486 16.12 -23.85 -27.73
N GLY A 487 15.43 -24.12 -26.62
CA GLY A 487 15.94 -24.93 -25.52
C GLY A 487 15.87 -26.44 -25.82
N GLY A 488 16.38 -27.24 -24.87
CA GLY A 488 16.38 -28.70 -24.95
C GLY A 488 16.40 -29.31 -23.54
N ALA A 489 15.42 -28.92 -22.72
CA ALA A 489 15.33 -29.38 -21.34
C ALA A 489 14.95 -30.87 -21.26
N GLU A 490 15.49 -31.58 -20.26
CA GLU A 490 15.12 -32.97 -20.01
C GLU A 490 13.72 -33.05 -19.39
N VAL A 491 12.84 -33.88 -19.97
CA VAL A 491 11.50 -34.14 -19.43
C VAL A 491 11.58 -35.36 -18.52
N GLY A 492 11.43 -35.15 -17.22
CA GLY A 492 11.32 -36.19 -16.20
C GLY A 492 9.94 -36.23 -15.55
N GLN A 493 9.66 -37.28 -14.78
CA GLN A 493 8.42 -37.39 -14.03
C GLN A 493 8.47 -36.53 -12.75
N ALA A 494 7.36 -35.88 -12.44
CA ALA A 494 7.13 -35.24 -11.15
C ALA A 494 6.87 -36.30 -10.06
N PRO A 495 7.08 -35.99 -8.77
CA PRO A 495 6.78 -36.93 -7.70
C PRO A 495 5.31 -37.37 -7.70
N GLU A 496 5.10 -38.66 -7.47
CA GLU A 496 3.76 -39.21 -7.21
C GLU A 496 3.29 -38.77 -5.83
N GLU A 497 2.17 -38.06 -5.77
CA GLU A 497 1.54 -37.62 -4.53
C GLU A 497 0.06 -37.99 -4.58
N ALA A 498 -0.45 -38.58 -3.49
CA ALA A 498 -1.87 -38.87 -3.35
C ALA A 498 -2.65 -37.55 -3.21
N VAL A 499 -3.28 -37.12 -4.29
CA VAL A 499 -4.08 -35.90 -4.31
C VAL A 499 -5.51 -36.23 -3.87
N ASN A 500 -5.92 -35.68 -2.73
CA ASN A 500 -7.28 -35.76 -2.22
C ASN A 500 -8.04 -34.46 -2.60
N ASN A 501 -9.13 -34.61 -3.36
CA ASN A 501 -10.00 -33.52 -3.83
C ASN A 501 -11.42 -33.58 -3.24
N ASP A 502 -11.61 -34.16 -2.05
CA ASP A 502 -12.93 -34.45 -1.48
C ASP A 502 -13.81 -33.20 -1.25
N LYS A 503 -13.20 -32.00 -1.28
CA LYS A 503 -13.88 -30.73 -1.00
C LYS A 503 -14.27 -29.92 -2.23
N SER A 504 -13.77 -30.28 -3.42
CA SER A 504 -14.03 -29.53 -4.65
C SER A 504 -13.84 -30.43 -5.87
N ALA A 505 -14.81 -30.41 -6.79
CA ALA A 505 -14.74 -31.15 -8.04
C ALA A 505 -14.89 -30.20 -9.23
N PHE A 506 -14.14 -30.46 -10.30
CA PHE A 506 -14.33 -29.76 -11.57
C PHE A 506 -15.53 -30.36 -12.30
N VAL A 507 -16.62 -29.60 -12.41
CA VAL A 507 -17.86 -30.03 -13.10
C VAL A 507 -17.80 -29.69 -14.59
N GLY A 508 -17.35 -28.48 -14.92
CA GLY A 508 -17.24 -28.03 -16.30
C GLY A 508 -16.78 -26.57 -16.40
N GLN A 509 -16.50 -26.13 -17.61
CA GLN A 509 -16.10 -24.77 -17.91
C GLN A 509 -16.70 -24.34 -19.25
N GLU A 510 -17.47 -23.26 -19.25
CA GLU A 510 -17.97 -22.63 -20.46
C GLU A 510 -16.98 -21.57 -20.91
N LEU A 511 -16.19 -21.91 -21.93
CA LEU A 511 -15.33 -20.96 -22.61
C LEU A 511 -16.15 -20.30 -23.71
N SER A 512 -16.17 -18.97 -23.75
CA SER A 512 -16.73 -18.23 -24.87
C SER A 512 -15.99 -18.62 -26.14
N LYS A 513 -16.62 -19.40 -27.02
CA LYS A 513 -16.11 -19.69 -28.35
C LYS A 513 -16.06 -18.38 -29.13
N SER A 514 -14.86 -17.86 -29.28
CA SER A 514 -14.59 -16.60 -29.94
C SER A 514 -13.54 -16.86 -30.99
N ASP A 515 -13.85 -16.55 -32.25
CA ASP A 515 -12.85 -16.51 -33.33
C ASP A 515 -11.82 -15.38 -33.14
N ARG A 516 -12.03 -14.51 -32.14
CA ARG A 516 -11.12 -13.43 -31.77
C ARG A 516 -10.03 -13.93 -30.83
N PRO A 517 -8.78 -13.47 -31.01
CA PRO A 517 -7.69 -13.78 -30.11
C PRO A 517 -8.00 -13.32 -28.68
N GLU A 518 -7.61 -14.13 -27.69
CA GLU A 518 -7.78 -13.82 -26.27
C GLU A 518 -7.09 -12.48 -25.96
N LEU A 519 -7.79 -11.56 -25.29
CA LEU A 519 -7.33 -10.18 -25.02
C LEU A 519 -5.94 -10.13 -24.36
N THR A 520 -5.63 -11.11 -23.53
CA THR A 520 -4.35 -11.28 -22.81
C THR A 520 -3.18 -11.64 -23.74
N SER A 521 -3.47 -12.19 -24.91
CA SER A 521 -2.51 -12.65 -25.92
C SER A 521 -2.51 -11.81 -27.20
N ALA A 522 -3.49 -10.91 -27.37
CA ALA A 522 -3.66 -10.11 -28.56
C ALA A 522 -2.51 -9.10 -28.74
N LYS A 523 -1.87 -9.11 -29.92
CA LYS A 523 -0.78 -8.17 -30.26
C LYS A 523 -1.28 -6.72 -30.36
N VAL A 524 -2.53 -6.55 -30.79
CA VAL A 524 -3.21 -5.26 -30.91
C VAL A 524 -4.58 -5.38 -30.26
N VAL A 525 -4.87 -4.52 -29.30
CA VAL A 525 -6.17 -4.46 -28.62
C VAL A 525 -6.88 -3.19 -29.07
N ILE A 526 -7.99 -3.36 -29.80
CA ILE A 526 -8.93 -2.28 -30.08
C ILE A 526 -10.02 -2.37 -29.02
N SER A 527 -10.03 -1.42 -28.09
CA SER A 527 -11.03 -1.37 -27.01
C SER A 527 -12.14 -0.40 -27.35
N GLY A 528 -13.37 -0.89 -27.39
CA GLY A 528 -14.57 -0.07 -27.46
C GLY A 528 -15.07 0.21 -26.04
N VAL A 529 -15.22 1.48 -25.70
CA VAL A 529 -15.96 1.89 -24.50
C VAL A 529 -17.40 2.15 -24.93
N LEU A 530 -18.36 1.76 -24.09
CA LEU A 530 -19.76 2.12 -24.27
C LEU A 530 -19.87 3.64 -24.24
N LEU A 531 -19.92 4.26 -25.42
CA LEU A 531 -20.43 5.60 -25.60
C LEU A 531 -21.94 5.49 -25.40
N GLN A 532 -22.41 5.89 -24.21
CA GLN A 532 -23.82 6.14 -23.99
C GLN A 532 -24.19 7.31 -24.90
N ASP A 533 -25.07 7.07 -25.86
CA ASP A 533 -25.44 7.99 -26.94
C ASP A 533 -25.68 9.41 -26.42
N TYR A 534 -24.71 10.29 -26.64
CA TYR A 534 -24.97 11.72 -26.73
C TYR A 534 -25.38 12.00 -28.16
N HIS A 535 -26.62 12.45 -28.34
CA HIS A 535 -27.12 12.97 -29.60
C HIS A 535 -26.06 13.84 -30.27
N CYS A 536 -25.54 13.37 -31.41
CA CYS A 536 -24.66 14.12 -32.28
C CYS A 536 -25.48 15.25 -32.92
N VAL A 537 -25.52 16.40 -32.27
CA VAL A 537 -25.92 17.65 -32.91
C VAL A 537 -24.70 18.11 -33.72
N GLN A 538 -24.84 18.04 -35.04
CA GLN A 538 -23.90 18.47 -36.09
C GLN A 538 -22.70 17.55 -36.41
N CYS A 539 -22.94 16.55 -37.25
CA CYS A 539 -22.04 16.24 -38.36
C CYS A 539 -22.86 15.93 -39.62
N ASN A 540 -23.16 16.98 -40.37
CA ASN A 540 -23.63 16.86 -41.75
C ASN A 540 -22.41 16.53 -42.61
N VAL A 541 -22.17 15.26 -42.91
CA VAL A 541 -21.17 14.85 -43.91
C VAL A 541 -21.78 13.78 -44.81
N HIS A 542 -22.28 14.25 -45.96
CA HIS A 542 -22.21 13.47 -47.18
C HIS A 542 -20.73 13.15 -47.46
N ASN A 543 -20.33 11.89 -47.37
CA ASN A 543 -19.58 11.29 -48.47
C ASN A 543 -19.51 9.76 -48.34
N THR A 544 -20.00 9.16 -49.41
CA THR A 544 -19.85 7.78 -49.87
C THR A 544 -18.39 7.34 -50.03
N ASN A 545 -18.18 6.04 -49.88
CA ASN A 545 -17.07 5.22 -50.39
C ASN A 545 -15.66 5.42 -49.82
N MET A 546 -15.19 4.40 -49.08
CA MET A 546 -13.84 3.80 -49.17
C MET A 546 -13.78 2.62 -48.18
N PHE A 547 -14.08 1.40 -48.61
CA PHE A 547 -13.25 0.39 -49.31
C PHE A 547 -12.59 -0.59 -48.32
N ASP A 548 -12.92 -1.88 -48.55
CA ASP A 548 -12.14 -3.14 -48.47
C ASP A 548 -11.09 -3.37 -47.36
#